data_AF-A0AAF5CQ74-F1
#
_entry.id   AF-A0AAF5CQ74-F1
#
_cell.length_a   1.000
_cell.length_b   1.000
_cell.length_c   1.000
_cell.angle_alpha   90.00
_cell.angle_beta   90.00
_cell.angle_gamma   90.00
#
_symmetry.space_group_name_H-M   'P 1'
#
loop_
_entity.id
_entity.type
_entity.pdbx_description
1 polymer ?
#
loop_
_entity_poly.entity_id
_entity_poly.type
_entity_poly.pdbx_seq_one_letter_code
_entity_poly.pdbx_strand_id
1 'polypeptide(L)'
;MESNENGQYDSSLLLLLEVAMENLTYYEKFFESKEQDKEISSEVFESTKESFLVSLLLILNSEIISKLHSKLKYIDIINNFYYTLFTYTFCNNSSICQVTGLCINIISDTNFYRSIPSLVFLCNNNLKDYTKCSRAANVLSGLIFYLKDRNECSINLYEETKYIVEDILLSLDHNNQTRIFSLLKTLLSFITASNTWFGELKSTYNYEKDEEEILPEVIVLIHKILTRTKHLILSDFLPVQVIVFDIMKEGLYFCRNFRSKTLPIIYGNWQSIKYKITRLQNEYMDALMNPIIFLVGARAISVITYMAELSGTFMYLKVNEIITSISFVMKETAKKSSKADPVYCYSQMFEFQKSILVNIPIFVKYFNLSCTDELSEKFASICEIYINDKFQPSMLREKAIEGMKSITDN
;
A
#
# COMPACT_ATOMS: atom_id res chain seq x y z
N MET A 1 -17.19 -34.03 -11.34
CA MET A 1 -16.79 -35.39 -10.95
C MET A 1 -17.64 -35.74 -9.74
N GLU A 2 -18.64 -36.60 -9.90
CA GLU A 2 -19.46 -37.05 -8.77
C GLU A 2 -18.69 -38.12 -8.00
N SER A 3 -18.66 -38.02 -6.67
CA SER A 3 -18.02 -39.02 -5.81
C SER A 3 -18.76 -40.35 -5.93
N ASN A 4 -18.09 -41.44 -6.32
CA ASN A 4 -18.65 -42.77 -6.10
C ASN A 4 -18.94 -42.97 -4.60
N GLU A 5 -20.03 -43.66 -4.28
CA GLU A 5 -20.57 -43.89 -2.92
C GLU A 5 -19.53 -44.36 -1.89
N ASN A 6 -18.39 -44.90 -2.33
CA ASN A 6 -17.31 -45.41 -1.48
C ASN A 6 -16.26 -44.37 -1.05
N GLY A 7 -16.38 -43.09 -1.42
CA GLY A 7 -15.45 -42.03 -0.98
C GLY A 7 -13.99 -42.16 -1.47
N GLN A 8 -13.70 -43.13 -2.35
CA GLN A 8 -12.36 -43.38 -2.88
C GLN A 8 -11.81 -42.19 -3.70
N TYR A 9 -12.67 -41.47 -4.42
CA TYR A 9 -12.27 -40.29 -5.19
C TYR A 9 -11.77 -39.16 -4.28
N ASP A 10 -12.44 -38.91 -3.14
CA ASP A 10 -12.01 -37.91 -2.18
C ASP A 10 -10.59 -38.22 -1.67
N SER A 11 -10.28 -39.49 -1.38
CA SER A 11 -8.96 -39.89 -0.88
C SER A 11 -7.83 -39.64 -1.89
N SER A 12 -8.07 -39.87 -3.19
CA SER A 12 -7.07 -39.62 -4.23
C SER A 12 -6.85 -38.12 -4.44
N LEU A 13 -7.93 -37.33 -4.40
CA LEU A 13 -7.86 -35.87 -4.49
C LEU A 13 -7.13 -35.26 -3.30
N LEU A 14 -7.35 -35.79 -2.10
CA LEU A 14 -6.67 -35.34 -0.88
C LEU A 14 -5.19 -35.67 -0.90
N LEU A 15 -4.82 -36.87 -1.32
CA LEU A 15 -3.40 -37.24 -1.49
C LEU A 15 -2.71 -36.29 -2.48
N LEU A 16 -3.39 -35.96 -3.59
CA LEU A 16 -2.85 -35.02 -4.56
C LEU A 16 -2.72 -33.61 -3.98
N LEU A 17 -3.68 -33.17 -3.16
CA LEU A 17 -3.63 -31.89 -2.45
C LEU A 17 -2.46 -31.84 -1.46
N GLU A 18 -2.25 -32.89 -0.66
CA GLU A 18 -1.14 -32.99 0.29
C GLU A 18 0.22 -32.93 -0.42
N VAL A 19 0.43 -33.75 -1.45
CA VAL A 19 1.68 -33.76 -2.24
C VAL A 19 1.91 -32.41 -2.90
N ALA A 20 0.86 -31.78 -3.45
CA ALA A 20 0.97 -30.47 -4.05
C ALA A 20 1.31 -29.39 -3.02
N MET A 21 0.72 -29.44 -1.82
CA MET A 21 1.03 -28.52 -0.73
C MET A 21 2.47 -28.66 -0.21
N GLU A 22 2.99 -29.88 -0.11
CA GLU A 22 4.41 -30.11 0.23
C GLU A 22 5.33 -29.46 -0.81
N ASN A 23 5.02 -29.63 -2.11
CA ASN A 23 5.76 -29.00 -3.19
C ASN A 23 5.66 -27.47 -3.15
N LEU A 24 4.46 -26.91 -2.93
CA LEU A 24 4.29 -25.47 -2.76
C LEU A 24 5.13 -24.96 -1.60
N THR A 25 5.01 -25.55 -0.41
CA THR A 25 5.80 -25.18 0.77
C THR A 25 7.31 -25.24 0.52
N TYR A 26 7.78 -26.23 -0.26
CA TYR A 26 9.17 -26.32 -0.68
C TYR A 26 9.62 -25.13 -1.55
N TYR A 27 8.77 -24.69 -2.49
CA TYR A 27 9.06 -23.56 -3.38
C TYR A 27 8.80 -22.18 -2.76
N GLU A 28 8.14 -22.06 -1.61
CA GLU A 28 7.85 -20.77 -0.95
C GLU A 28 9.09 -19.89 -0.83
N LYS A 29 10.21 -20.44 -0.33
CA LYS A 29 11.46 -19.70 -0.12
C LYS A 29 12.11 -19.19 -1.42
N PHE A 30 11.80 -19.81 -2.56
CA PHE A 30 12.32 -19.37 -3.86
C PHE A 30 11.62 -18.08 -4.33
N PHE A 31 10.35 -17.91 -3.97
CA PHE A 31 9.51 -16.79 -4.40
C PHE A 31 9.21 -15.77 -3.29
N GLU A 32 9.74 -15.98 -2.09
CA GLU A 32 9.66 -15.01 -1.00
C GLU A 32 10.25 -13.66 -1.48
N SER A 33 9.52 -12.58 -1.25
CA SER A 33 10.06 -11.24 -1.52
C SER A 33 11.23 -11.00 -0.57
N LYS A 34 12.45 -11.05 -1.10
CA LYS A 34 13.65 -10.66 -0.35
C LYS A 34 13.64 -9.15 -0.20
N GLU A 35 13.27 -8.69 0.98
CA GLU A 35 13.28 -7.26 1.33
C GLU A 35 14.72 -6.88 1.69
N GLN A 36 15.55 -6.57 0.69
CA GLN A 36 16.92 -6.12 0.91
C GLN A 36 16.94 -4.62 1.20
N ASP A 37 17.70 -4.22 2.22
CA ASP A 37 17.83 -2.86 2.77
C ASP A 37 18.08 -1.73 1.75
N LYS A 38 18.52 -2.07 0.54
CA LYS A 38 18.99 -1.11 -0.48
C LYS A 38 18.29 -1.22 -1.84
N GLU A 39 17.60 -2.33 -2.11
CA GLU A 39 16.91 -2.55 -3.37
C GLU A 39 15.60 -3.29 -3.08
N ILE A 40 14.47 -2.67 -3.42
CA ILE A 40 13.30 -3.47 -3.77
C ILE A 40 13.72 -4.07 -5.11
N SER A 41 14.15 -5.33 -5.11
CA SER A 41 14.45 -6.04 -6.34
C SER A 41 13.19 -5.99 -7.22
N SER A 42 13.17 -5.10 -8.20
CA SER A 42 12.29 -5.22 -9.36
C SER A 42 12.92 -6.20 -10.33
N GLU A 43 13.40 -7.34 -9.82
CA GLU A 43 13.63 -8.49 -10.66
C GLU A 43 12.24 -8.84 -11.19
N VAL A 44 11.94 -8.32 -12.38
CA VAL A 44 10.86 -8.84 -13.21
C VAL A 44 11.28 -10.28 -13.46
N PHE A 45 10.89 -11.19 -12.57
CA PHE A 45 11.18 -12.60 -12.75
C PHE A 45 10.51 -13.02 -14.05
N GLU A 46 11.33 -13.37 -15.04
CA GLU A 46 10.90 -14.13 -16.20
C GLU A 46 10.25 -15.43 -15.69
N SER A 47 9.16 -15.86 -16.33
CA SER A 47 8.49 -17.10 -15.95
C SER A 47 9.49 -18.27 -16.05
N THR A 48 9.82 -18.88 -14.92
CA THR A 48 10.71 -20.04 -14.87
C THR A 48 9.90 -21.34 -14.91
N LYS A 49 10.59 -22.49 -15.02
CA LYS A 49 9.94 -23.81 -14.93
C LYS A 49 9.29 -24.00 -13.55
N GLU A 50 9.94 -23.51 -12.51
CA GLU A 50 9.46 -23.54 -11.13
C GLU A 50 8.24 -22.63 -10.97
N SER A 51 8.25 -21.42 -11.54
CA SER A 51 7.08 -20.52 -11.44
C SER A 51 5.88 -21.11 -12.17
N PHE A 52 6.09 -21.72 -13.34
CA PHE A 52 5.04 -22.44 -14.06
C PHE A 52 4.48 -23.62 -13.23
N LEU A 53 5.35 -24.42 -12.61
CA LEU A 53 4.93 -25.54 -11.76
C LEU A 53 4.11 -25.06 -10.56
N VAL A 54 4.59 -24.03 -9.85
CA VAL A 54 3.85 -23.44 -8.72
C VAL A 54 2.49 -22.93 -9.18
N SER A 55 2.44 -22.17 -10.28
CA SER A 55 1.17 -21.69 -10.86
C SER A 55 0.21 -22.84 -11.19
N LEU A 56 0.70 -23.92 -11.79
CA LEU A 56 -0.11 -25.09 -12.12
C LEU A 56 -0.67 -25.78 -10.86
N LEU A 57 0.18 -25.96 -9.83
CA LEU A 57 -0.23 -26.57 -8.56
C LEU A 57 -1.27 -25.73 -7.82
N LEU A 58 -1.13 -24.39 -7.82
CA LEU A 58 -2.11 -23.49 -7.24
C LEU A 58 -3.48 -23.63 -7.92
N ILE A 59 -3.52 -23.63 -9.27
CA ILE A 59 -4.77 -23.77 -10.03
C ILE A 59 -5.42 -25.12 -9.78
N LEU A 60 -4.64 -26.21 -9.89
CA LEU A 60 -5.15 -27.56 -9.69
C LEU A 60 -5.74 -27.73 -8.28
N ASN A 61 -5.03 -27.27 -7.24
CA ASN A 61 -5.51 -27.38 -5.87
C ASN A 61 -6.75 -26.53 -5.60
N SER A 62 -6.82 -25.32 -6.15
CA SER A 62 -8.03 -24.48 -6.07
C SER A 62 -9.23 -25.13 -6.74
N GLU A 63 -9.04 -25.77 -7.90
CA GLU A 63 -10.07 -26.52 -8.62
C GLU A 63 -10.50 -27.83 -7.93
N ILE A 64 -9.63 -28.41 -7.12
CA ILE A 64 -9.93 -29.58 -6.30
C ILE A 64 -10.74 -29.14 -5.10
N ILE A 65 -10.30 -28.09 -4.39
CA ILE A 65 -10.99 -27.59 -3.20
C ILE A 65 -12.37 -27.04 -3.52
N SER A 66 -12.55 -26.36 -4.65
CA SER A 66 -13.88 -25.90 -5.08
C SER A 66 -14.87 -27.05 -5.32
N LYS A 67 -14.37 -28.27 -5.59
CA LYS A 67 -15.18 -29.49 -5.78
C LYS A 67 -15.28 -30.35 -4.54
N LEU A 68 -14.38 -30.19 -3.57
CA LEU A 68 -14.48 -30.86 -2.28
C LEU A 68 -15.64 -30.25 -1.50
N HIS A 69 -16.81 -30.90 -1.54
CA HIS A 69 -17.89 -30.58 -0.63
C HIS A 69 -17.36 -30.64 0.80
N SER A 70 -17.56 -29.56 1.56
CA SER A 70 -17.01 -29.31 2.89
C SER A 70 -17.32 -30.42 3.90
N LYS A 71 -16.58 -31.53 3.83
CA LYS A 71 -16.59 -32.56 4.85
C LYS A 71 -15.70 -32.06 5.98
N LEU A 72 -16.26 -31.98 7.20
CA LEU A 72 -15.56 -31.59 8.43
C LEU A 72 -14.20 -32.29 8.59
N LYS A 73 -14.07 -33.52 8.08
CA LYS A 73 -12.85 -34.34 8.14
C LYS A 73 -11.62 -33.70 7.48
N TYR A 74 -11.79 -32.78 6.54
CA TYR A 74 -10.68 -32.23 5.72
C TYR A 74 -10.38 -30.76 5.99
N ILE A 75 -11.02 -30.16 7.01
CA ILE A 75 -10.91 -28.74 7.30
C ILE A 75 -9.46 -28.30 7.51
N ASP A 76 -8.66 -29.09 8.24
CA ASP A 76 -7.26 -28.73 8.52
C ASP A 76 -6.41 -28.66 7.24
N ILE A 77 -6.56 -29.64 6.35
CA ILE A 77 -5.84 -29.68 5.06
C ILE A 77 -6.28 -28.50 4.18
N ILE A 78 -7.59 -28.25 4.11
CA ILE A 78 -8.16 -27.14 3.35
C ILE A 78 -7.66 -25.78 3.88
N ASN A 79 -7.66 -25.59 5.21
CA ASN A 79 -7.15 -24.38 5.85
C ASN A 79 -5.65 -24.18 5.60
N ASN A 80 -4.87 -25.27 5.66
CA ASN A 80 -3.45 -25.21 5.36
C ASN A 80 -3.19 -24.86 3.89
N PHE A 81 -4.03 -25.34 2.96
CA PHE A 81 -3.95 -24.90 1.57
C PHE A 81 -4.29 -23.42 1.45
N TYR A 82 -5.39 -22.93 2.04
CA TYR A 82 -5.74 -21.52 2.00
C TYR A 82 -4.58 -20.65 2.52
N TYR A 83 -4.00 -21.02 3.66
CA TYR A 83 -2.83 -20.33 4.21
C TYR A 83 -1.63 -20.33 3.25
N THR A 84 -1.35 -21.47 2.60
CA THR A 84 -0.27 -21.61 1.61
C THR A 84 -0.56 -20.77 0.36
N LEU A 85 -1.79 -20.80 -0.16
CA LEU A 85 -2.23 -19.99 -1.29
C LEU A 85 -2.01 -18.50 -1.02
N PHE A 86 -2.44 -18.02 0.15
CA PHE A 86 -2.26 -16.62 0.52
C PHE A 86 -0.79 -16.21 0.73
N THR A 87 0.12 -17.16 0.97
CA THR A 87 1.57 -16.90 1.05
C THR A 87 2.14 -16.40 -0.29
N TYR A 88 1.48 -16.72 -1.42
CA TYR A 88 1.93 -16.31 -2.76
C TYR A 88 1.35 -14.98 -3.27
N THR A 89 0.53 -14.29 -2.47
CA THR A 89 -0.16 -13.06 -2.89
C THR A 89 0.78 -11.90 -3.25
N PHE A 90 1.84 -11.70 -2.48
CA PHE A 90 2.85 -10.66 -2.70
C PHE A 90 4.26 -11.24 -2.88
N CYS A 91 4.35 -12.35 -3.63
CA CYS A 91 5.62 -12.94 -4.00
C CYS A 91 6.38 -12.06 -5.02
N ASN A 92 7.67 -12.34 -5.22
CA ASN A 92 8.51 -11.60 -6.18
C ASN A 92 8.21 -11.92 -7.66
N ASN A 93 7.29 -12.85 -7.95
CA ASN A 93 6.96 -13.28 -9.30
C ASN A 93 5.54 -12.84 -9.70
N SER A 94 5.45 -11.94 -10.67
CA SER A 94 4.18 -11.36 -11.13
C SER A 94 3.20 -12.40 -11.67
N SER A 95 3.69 -13.43 -12.37
CA SER A 95 2.84 -14.50 -12.91
C SER A 95 2.19 -15.33 -11.80
N ILE A 96 2.95 -15.64 -10.74
CA ILE A 96 2.43 -16.35 -9.57
C ILE A 96 1.41 -15.48 -8.82
N CYS A 97 1.66 -14.17 -8.65
CA CYS A 97 0.70 -13.25 -8.03
C CYS A 97 -0.63 -13.21 -8.81
N GLN A 98 -0.58 -13.14 -10.14
CA GLN A 98 -1.78 -13.16 -11.00
C GLN A 98 -2.55 -14.47 -10.86
N VAL A 99 -1.84 -15.60 -10.92
CA VAL A 99 -2.45 -16.93 -10.76
C VAL A 99 -3.04 -17.09 -9.36
N THR A 100 -2.37 -16.60 -8.32
CA THR A 100 -2.88 -16.61 -6.94
C THR A 100 -4.21 -15.84 -6.85
N GLY A 101 -4.30 -14.66 -7.48
CA GLY A 101 -5.55 -13.90 -7.54
C GLY A 101 -6.68 -14.66 -8.25
N LEU A 102 -6.39 -15.36 -9.35
CA LEU A 102 -7.37 -16.25 -10.01
C LEU A 102 -7.79 -17.40 -9.11
N CYS A 103 -6.83 -18.04 -8.44
CA CYS A 103 -7.05 -19.16 -7.53
C CYS A 103 -7.94 -18.77 -6.34
N ILE A 104 -7.74 -17.57 -5.79
CA ILE A 104 -8.61 -17.01 -4.73
C ILE A 104 -10.04 -16.85 -5.25
N ASN A 105 -10.23 -16.34 -6.48
CA ASN A 105 -11.56 -16.20 -7.07
C ASN A 105 -12.26 -17.55 -7.27
N ILE A 106 -11.52 -18.61 -7.62
CA ILE A 106 -12.06 -19.97 -7.77
C ILE A 106 -12.59 -20.52 -6.44
N ILE A 107 -11.88 -20.27 -5.33
CA ILE A 107 -12.24 -20.82 -4.01
C ILE A 107 -13.16 -19.91 -3.19
N SER A 108 -13.45 -18.68 -3.64
CA SER A 108 -14.21 -17.68 -2.87
C SER A 108 -15.71 -18.00 -2.81
N ASP A 109 -16.05 -19.09 -2.12
CA ASP A 109 -17.40 -19.55 -1.86
C ASP A 109 -17.77 -19.43 -0.36
N THR A 110 -19.00 -19.80 -0.03
CA THR A 110 -19.49 -19.79 1.36
C THR A 110 -18.66 -20.68 2.30
N ASN A 111 -18.05 -21.76 1.81
CA ASN A 111 -17.23 -22.66 2.63
C ASN A 111 -15.91 -21.98 2.99
N PHE A 112 -15.26 -21.34 2.02
CA PHE A 112 -14.08 -20.53 2.26
C PHE A 112 -14.37 -19.40 3.25
N TYR A 113 -15.48 -18.67 3.13
CA TYR A 113 -15.80 -17.60 4.08
C TYR A 113 -16.00 -18.10 5.52
N ARG A 114 -16.51 -19.32 5.71
CA ARG A 114 -16.59 -19.96 7.04
C ARG A 114 -15.23 -20.30 7.62
N SER A 115 -14.19 -20.43 6.80
CA SER A 115 -12.82 -20.69 7.25
C SER A 115 -12.07 -19.44 7.74
N ILE A 116 -12.55 -18.23 7.42
CA ILE A 116 -11.88 -16.96 7.74
C ILE A 116 -11.46 -16.88 9.22
N PRO A 117 -12.33 -17.13 10.22
CA PRO A 117 -11.93 -17.05 11.62
C PRO A 117 -10.76 -17.98 11.95
N SER A 118 -10.75 -19.19 11.41
CA SER A 118 -9.66 -20.15 11.62
C SER A 118 -8.35 -19.74 10.95
N LEU A 119 -8.41 -19.12 9.76
CA LEU A 119 -7.24 -18.58 9.06
C LEU A 119 -6.67 -17.37 9.79
N VAL A 120 -7.53 -16.47 10.26
CA VAL A 120 -7.15 -15.27 11.02
C VAL A 120 -6.52 -15.69 12.36
N PHE A 121 -7.10 -16.66 13.06
CA PHE A 121 -6.53 -17.24 14.27
C PHE A 121 -5.14 -17.85 14.02
N LEU A 122 -4.98 -18.62 12.94
CA LEU A 122 -3.68 -19.19 12.55
C LEU A 122 -2.64 -18.09 12.25
N CYS A 123 -3.04 -17.01 11.57
CA CYS A 123 -2.19 -15.85 11.35
C CYS A 123 -1.76 -15.22 12.68
N ASN A 124 -2.68 -15.00 13.62
CA ASN A 124 -2.35 -14.42 14.92
C ASN A 124 -1.30 -15.25 15.68
N ASN A 125 -1.47 -16.56 15.72
CA ASN A 125 -0.50 -17.45 16.37
C ASN A 125 0.88 -17.41 15.69
N ASN A 126 0.91 -17.40 14.36
CA ASN A 126 2.17 -17.36 13.62
C ASN A 126 2.84 -15.97 13.62
N LEU A 127 2.09 -14.89 13.80
CA LEU A 127 2.64 -13.53 13.98
C LEU A 127 3.49 -13.41 15.25
N LYS A 128 3.13 -14.17 16.29
CA LYS A 128 3.86 -14.23 17.56
C LYS A 128 5.18 -15.02 17.45
N ASP A 129 5.29 -15.93 16.49
CA ASP A 129 6.50 -16.72 16.22
C ASP A 129 7.53 -15.93 15.38
N TYR A 130 8.78 -15.90 15.84
CA TYR A 130 9.89 -15.24 15.12
C TYR A 130 10.09 -15.73 13.70
N THR A 131 10.00 -17.03 13.50
CA THR A 131 10.32 -17.68 12.24
C THR A 131 9.18 -17.61 11.23
N LYS A 132 7.94 -17.37 11.69
CA LYS A 132 6.74 -17.40 10.85
C LYS A 132 6.07 -16.04 10.68
N CYS A 133 6.51 -15.02 11.41
CA CYS A 133 5.89 -13.69 11.40
C CYS A 133 5.78 -13.07 10.00
N SER A 134 6.86 -13.07 9.20
CA SER A 134 6.84 -12.55 7.82
C SER A 134 5.78 -13.25 6.97
N ARG A 135 5.78 -14.59 6.99
CA ARG A 135 4.78 -15.42 6.29
C ARG A 135 3.36 -15.09 6.76
N ALA A 136 3.12 -15.01 8.06
CA ALA A 136 1.81 -14.73 8.62
C ALA A 136 1.30 -13.32 8.29
N ALA A 137 2.18 -12.32 8.34
CA ALA A 137 1.85 -10.95 7.96
C ALA A 137 1.49 -10.85 6.48
N ASN A 138 2.22 -11.57 5.62
CA ASN A 138 1.95 -11.66 4.19
C ASN A 138 0.61 -12.33 3.90
N VAL A 139 0.33 -13.47 4.55
CA VAL A 139 -0.96 -14.17 4.44
C VAL A 139 -2.11 -13.27 4.87
N LEU A 140 -1.99 -12.60 6.03
CA LEU A 140 -3.03 -11.73 6.55
C LEU A 140 -3.25 -10.50 5.66
N SER A 141 -2.17 -9.90 5.15
CA SER A 141 -2.23 -8.80 4.19
C SER A 141 -2.95 -9.22 2.90
N GLY A 142 -2.62 -10.41 2.37
CA GLY A 142 -3.25 -10.96 1.18
C GLY A 142 -4.74 -11.28 1.39
N LEU A 143 -5.08 -11.89 2.53
CA LEU A 143 -6.46 -12.19 2.91
C LEU A 143 -7.31 -10.92 2.94
N ILE A 144 -6.82 -9.87 3.60
CA ILE A 144 -7.50 -8.57 3.66
C ILE A 144 -7.60 -7.94 2.27
N PHE A 145 -6.49 -7.91 1.52
CA PHE A 145 -6.42 -7.22 0.23
C PHE A 145 -7.38 -7.81 -0.82
N TYR A 146 -7.45 -9.14 -0.95
CA TYR A 146 -8.28 -9.79 -1.97
C TYR A 146 -9.76 -9.88 -1.57
N LEU A 147 -10.07 -9.86 -0.28
CA LEU A 147 -11.46 -9.99 0.21
C LEU A 147 -12.11 -8.67 0.57
N LYS A 148 -11.39 -7.55 0.52
CA LYS A 148 -11.94 -6.23 0.92
C LYS A 148 -13.22 -5.84 0.17
N ASP A 149 -13.31 -6.21 -1.12
CA ASP A 149 -14.44 -5.85 -2.00
C ASP A 149 -15.56 -6.91 -1.98
N ARG A 150 -15.47 -7.94 -1.12
CA ARG A 150 -16.44 -9.03 -1.02
C ARG A 150 -17.45 -8.76 0.10
N ASN A 151 -18.62 -8.25 -0.28
CA ASN A 151 -19.72 -7.92 0.65
C ASN A 151 -20.17 -9.09 1.54
N GLU A 152 -20.01 -10.33 1.07
CA GLU A 152 -20.42 -11.54 1.80
C GLU A 152 -19.57 -11.82 3.05
N CYS A 153 -18.37 -11.25 3.15
CA CYS A 153 -17.45 -11.52 4.26
C CYS A 153 -16.80 -10.27 4.88
N SER A 154 -17.02 -9.07 4.32
CA SER A 154 -16.35 -7.84 4.74
C SER A 154 -16.48 -7.53 6.24
N ILE A 155 -17.71 -7.60 6.78
CA ILE A 155 -17.99 -7.32 8.21
C ILE A 155 -17.30 -8.34 9.10
N ASN A 156 -17.38 -9.63 8.76
CA ASN A 156 -16.73 -10.69 9.52
C ASN A 156 -15.21 -10.51 9.49
N LEU A 157 -14.64 -10.17 8.33
CA LEU A 157 -13.21 -9.97 8.19
C LEU A 157 -12.70 -8.79 9.02
N TYR A 158 -13.45 -7.68 9.11
CA TYR A 158 -13.13 -6.59 10.03
C TYR A 158 -13.13 -7.06 11.49
N GLU A 159 -14.21 -7.71 11.94
CA GLU A 159 -14.36 -8.16 13.33
C GLU A 159 -13.27 -9.14 13.76
N GLU A 160 -12.86 -10.04 12.86
CA GLU A 160 -11.79 -11.01 13.12
C GLU A 160 -10.40 -10.36 13.12
N THR A 161 -10.16 -9.36 12.27
CA THR A 161 -8.81 -8.79 12.08
C THR A 161 -8.49 -7.61 13.01
N LYS A 162 -9.49 -6.90 13.54
CA LYS A 162 -9.27 -5.69 14.36
C LYS A 162 -8.42 -5.95 15.61
N TYR A 163 -8.56 -7.10 16.26
CA TYR A 163 -7.78 -7.46 17.44
C TYR A 163 -6.32 -7.77 17.09
N ILE A 164 -6.07 -8.40 15.93
CA ILE A 164 -4.71 -8.65 15.46
C ILE A 164 -4.00 -7.34 15.13
N VAL A 165 -4.72 -6.36 14.59
CA VAL A 165 -4.15 -5.02 14.33
C VAL A 165 -3.61 -4.41 15.63
N GLU A 166 -4.31 -4.55 16.76
CA GLU A 166 -3.79 -4.08 18.05
C GLU A 166 -2.51 -4.82 18.46
N ASP A 167 -2.46 -6.15 18.31
CA ASP A 167 -1.26 -6.96 18.56
C ASP A 167 -0.07 -6.57 17.65
N ILE A 168 -0.34 -6.24 16.37
CA ILE A 168 0.66 -5.75 15.41
C ILE A 168 1.20 -4.40 15.87
N LEU A 169 0.34 -3.48 16.30
CA LEU A 169 0.77 -2.16 16.78
C LEU A 169 1.67 -2.25 18.01
N LEU A 170 1.39 -3.17 18.93
CA LEU A 170 2.27 -3.45 20.07
C LEU A 170 3.62 -4.02 19.59
N SER A 171 3.61 -4.86 18.56
CA SER A 171 4.82 -5.47 18.00
C SER A 171 5.73 -4.45 17.31
N LEU A 172 5.18 -3.39 16.71
CA LEU A 172 5.97 -2.32 16.09
C LEU A 172 6.84 -1.56 17.10
N ASP A 173 6.38 -1.43 18.36
CA ASP A 173 7.13 -0.73 19.41
C ASP A 173 8.45 -1.44 19.77
N HIS A 174 8.60 -2.73 19.43
CA HIS A 174 9.82 -3.51 19.68
C HIS A 174 10.95 -3.33 18.64
N ASN A 175 10.75 -2.47 17.62
CA ASN A 175 11.78 -2.05 16.64
C ASN A 175 12.52 -3.18 15.88
N ASN A 176 11.86 -4.32 15.60
CA ASN A 176 12.46 -5.40 14.84
C ASN A 176 12.36 -5.18 13.31
N GLN A 177 13.43 -4.66 12.72
CA GLN A 177 13.48 -4.13 11.34
C GLN A 177 13.02 -5.11 10.27
N THR A 178 13.42 -6.38 10.33
CA THR A 178 13.06 -7.39 9.31
C THR A 178 11.57 -7.75 9.30
N ARG A 179 10.87 -7.53 10.42
CA ARG A 179 9.43 -7.80 10.56
C ARG A 179 8.58 -6.57 10.27
N ILE A 180 9.12 -5.39 10.55
CA ILE A 180 8.36 -4.13 10.49
C ILE A 180 7.71 -3.94 9.12
N PHE A 181 8.42 -4.20 8.03
CA PHE A 181 7.86 -3.94 6.70
C PHE A 181 6.69 -4.87 6.36
N SER A 182 6.78 -6.18 6.64
CA SER A 182 5.66 -7.10 6.44
C SER A 182 4.46 -6.74 7.33
N LEU A 183 4.71 -6.33 8.57
CA LEU A 183 3.65 -5.85 9.48
C LEU A 183 2.99 -4.56 8.96
N LEU A 184 3.78 -3.63 8.41
CA LEU A 184 3.26 -2.40 7.80
C LEU A 184 2.45 -2.70 6.53
N LYS A 185 2.82 -3.70 5.73
CA LYS A 185 2.00 -4.18 4.60
C LYS A 185 0.63 -4.63 5.08
N THR A 186 0.57 -5.42 6.16
CA THR A 186 -0.70 -5.83 6.77
C THR A 186 -1.53 -4.62 7.22
N LEU A 187 -0.91 -3.65 7.89
CA LEU A 187 -1.60 -2.42 8.32
C LEU A 187 -2.11 -1.59 7.14
N LEU A 188 -1.32 -1.47 6.06
CA LEU A 188 -1.75 -0.79 4.85
C LEU A 188 -2.97 -1.50 4.22
N SER A 189 -2.91 -2.82 4.07
CA SER A 189 -4.06 -3.60 3.57
C SER A 189 -5.31 -3.39 4.43
N PHE A 190 -5.16 -3.36 5.75
CA PHE A 190 -6.26 -3.12 6.69
C PHE A 190 -6.89 -1.72 6.52
N ILE A 191 -6.08 -0.68 6.39
CA ILE A 191 -6.59 0.69 6.18
C ILE A 191 -7.29 0.80 4.82
N THR A 192 -6.67 0.29 3.76
CA THR A 192 -7.27 0.29 2.42
C THR A 192 -8.58 -0.50 2.40
N ALA A 193 -8.67 -1.62 3.12
CA ALA A 193 -9.90 -2.39 3.23
C ALA A 193 -10.96 -1.65 4.06
N SER A 194 -10.56 -0.94 5.12
CA SER A 194 -11.47 -0.11 5.91
C SER A 194 -12.13 1.00 5.07
N ASN A 195 -11.37 1.62 4.15
CA ASN A 195 -11.90 2.57 3.16
C ASN A 195 -13.03 1.94 2.31
N THR A 196 -12.93 0.65 1.96
CA THR A 196 -13.99 -0.07 1.23
C THR A 196 -15.16 -0.46 2.15
N TRP A 197 -14.88 -1.01 3.33
CA TRP A 197 -15.91 -1.61 4.20
C TRP A 197 -16.87 -0.60 4.80
N PHE A 198 -16.35 0.56 5.20
CA PHE A 198 -17.15 1.59 5.88
C PHE A 198 -17.48 2.77 4.99
N GLY A 199 -16.77 2.93 3.86
CA GLY A 199 -16.94 4.06 2.96
C GLY A 199 -16.70 5.39 3.67
N GLU A 200 -17.59 6.35 3.44
CA GLU A 200 -17.51 7.67 4.06
C GLU A 200 -18.26 7.73 5.40
N LEU A 201 -17.50 7.69 6.49
CA LEU A 201 -18.03 7.92 7.82
C LEU A 201 -18.19 9.42 8.09
N LYS A 202 -19.33 9.83 8.65
CA LYS A 202 -19.62 11.22 9.04
C LYS A 202 -19.29 11.44 10.51
N SER A 203 -18.74 12.60 10.83
CA SER A 203 -18.55 13.02 12.21
C SER A 203 -19.90 13.37 12.85
N THR A 204 -20.08 13.01 14.13
CA THR A 204 -21.21 13.44 14.94
C THR A 204 -20.96 14.78 15.64
N TYR A 205 -19.78 15.39 15.45
CA TYR A 205 -19.41 16.62 16.13
C TYR A 205 -20.31 17.78 15.70
N ASN A 206 -20.96 18.39 16.68
CA ASN A 206 -21.79 19.57 16.48
C ASN A 206 -20.99 20.83 16.81
N TYR A 207 -20.48 21.50 15.78
CA TYR A 207 -19.72 22.76 15.91
C TYR A 207 -20.50 23.90 16.59
N GLU A 208 -21.84 23.88 16.57
CA GLU A 208 -22.65 24.92 17.20
C GLU A 208 -22.78 24.75 18.70
N LYS A 209 -22.67 23.50 19.18
CA LYS A 209 -22.88 23.14 20.59
C LYS A 209 -21.60 22.76 21.33
N ASP A 210 -20.48 22.64 20.61
CA ASP A 210 -19.20 22.17 21.15
C ASP A 210 -19.36 20.85 21.95
N GLU A 211 -20.18 19.94 21.43
CA GLU A 211 -20.43 18.62 22.03
C GLU A 211 -19.24 17.67 21.76
N GLU A 212 -18.91 16.80 22.71
CA GLU A 212 -17.83 15.81 22.53
C GLU A 212 -18.08 14.91 21.31
N GLU A 213 -17.08 14.81 20.43
CA GLU A 213 -17.16 13.95 19.24
C GLU A 213 -17.09 12.46 19.62
N ILE A 214 -18.16 11.72 19.36
CA ILE A 214 -18.19 10.26 19.53
C ILE A 214 -17.54 9.61 18.31
N LEU A 215 -16.39 8.96 18.52
CA LEU A 215 -15.63 8.33 17.45
C LEU A 215 -16.05 6.86 17.25
N PRO A 216 -16.34 6.43 16.01
CA PRO A 216 -16.46 5.01 15.69
C PRO A 216 -15.18 4.25 16.05
N GLU A 217 -15.33 2.98 16.47
CA GLU A 217 -14.20 2.10 16.86
C GLU A 217 -13.10 2.06 15.79
N VAL A 218 -13.50 1.90 14.52
CA VAL A 218 -12.56 1.87 13.39
C VAL A 218 -11.78 3.18 13.24
N ILE A 219 -12.41 4.34 13.49
CA ILE A 219 -11.71 5.64 13.44
C ILE A 219 -10.66 5.74 14.55
N VAL A 220 -10.99 5.26 15.75
CA VAL A 220 -10.03 5.18 16.86
C VAL A 220 -8.85 4.28 16.49
N LEU A 221 -9.11 3.13 15.88
CA LEU A 221 -8.07 2.18 15.48
C LEU A 221 -7.16 2.74 14.37
N ILE A 222 -7.71 3.35 13.33
CA ILE A 222 -6.94 3.97 12.24
C ILE A 222 -6.11 5.14 12.76
N HIS A 223 -6.68 5.97 13.65
CA HIS A 223 -5.94 7.03 14.34
C HIS A 223 -4.78 6.48 15.18
N LYS A 224 -4.98 5.35 15.90
CA LYS A 224 -3.89 4.66 16.61
C LYS A 224 -2.80 4.22 15.63
N ILE A 225 -3.14 3.63 14.48
CA ILE A 225 -2.16 3.22 13.46
C ILE A 225 -1.32 4.42 13.01
N LEU A 226 -1.97 5.52 12.58
CA LEU A 226 -1.28 6.75 12.14
C LEU A 226 -0.36 7.32 13.22
N THR A 227 -0.79 7.28 14.47
CA THR A 227 -0.01 7.79 15.61
C THR A 227 1.20 6.91 15.91
N ARG A 228 1.06 5.60 15.81
CA ARG A 228 2.13 4.63 16.11
C ARG A 228 3.15 4.52 14.98
N THR A 229 2.77 4.72 13.72
CA THR A 229 3.70 4.63 12.58
C THR A 229 4.47 5.93 12.30
N LYS A 230 4.09 7.07 12.90
CA LYS A 230 4.67 8.40 12.61
C LYS A 230 6.21 8.48 12.69
N HIS A 231 6.81 7.78 13.66
CA HIS A 231 8.26 7.83 13.89
C HIS A 231 9.04 7.09 12.78
N LEU A 232 8.38 6.15 12.09
CA LEU A 232 8.96 5.35 11.01
C LEU A 232 9.17 6.17 9.71
N ILE A 233 8.60 7.38 9.60
CA ILE A 233 8.96 8.32 8.53
C ILE A 233 10.47 8.60 8.57
N LEU A 234 11.06 8.65 9.76
CA LEU A 234 12.51 8.89 9.95
C LEU A 234 13.34 7.60 10.01
N SER A 235 12.75 6.43 9.76
CA SER A 235 13.48 5.15 9.69
C SER A 235 14.63 5.22 8.69
N ASP A 236 15.75 4.55 8.95
CA ASP A 236 16.87 4.47 7.99
C ASP A 236 16.51 3.64 6.74
N PHE A 237 15.47 2.81 6.82
CA PHE A 237 15.04 1.91 5.76
C PHE A 237 14.05 2.62 4.83
N LEU A 238 14.48 2.91 3.61
CA LEU A 238 13.65 3.61 2.64
C LEU A 238 12.34 2.89 2.28
N PRO A 239 12.28 1.54 2.13
CA PRO A 239 11.01 0.84 1.89
C PRO A 239 10.00 1.05 3.02
N VAL A 240 10.47 1.08 4.28
CA VAL A 240 9.62 1.41 5.45
C VAL A 240 9.08 2.82 5.33
N GLN A 241 9.89 3.79 4.89
CA GLN A 241 9.41 5.16 4.70
C GLN A 241 8.30 5.22 3.63
N VAL A 242 8.49 4.55 2.48
CA VAL A 242 7.51 4.52 1.37
C VAL A 242 6.16 4.01 1.87
N ILE A 243 6.15 2.85 2.55
CA ILE A 243 4.89 2.24 3.01
C ILE A 243 4.23 3.05 4.12
N VAL A 244 5.00 3.71 4.99
CA VAL A 244 4.46 4.60 6.02
C VAL A 244 3.77 5.82 5.39
N PHE A 245 4.31 6.37 4.31
CA PHE A 245 3.61 7.43 3.56
C PHE A 245 2.32 6.93 2.91
N ASP A 246 2.29 5.71 2.36
CA ASP A 246 1.06 5.13 1.82
C ASP A 246 0.02 4.87 2.94
N ILE A 247 0.43 4.36 4.10
CA ILE A 247 -0.41 4.24 5.31
C ILE A 247 -0.97 5.60 5.71
N MET A 248 -0.12 6.62 5.73
CA MET A 248 -0.52 7.97 6.12
C MET A 248 -1.54 8.57 5.16
N LYS A 249 -1.34 8.38 3.85
CA LYS A 249 -2.26 8.82 2.80
C LYS A 249 -3.63 8.17 2.98
N GLU A 250 -3.67 6.84 3.02
CA GLU A 250 -4.92 6.07 3.12
C GLU A 250 -5.65 6.33 4.44
N GLY A 251 -4.92 6.45 5.55
CA GLY A 251 -5.51 6.71 6.86
C GLY A 251 -6.04 8.13 7.03
N LEU A 252 -5.33 9.15 6.50
CA LEU A 252 -5.84 10.52 6.48
C LEU A 252 -7.10 10.64 5.61
N TYR A 253 -7.12 9.96 4.46
CA TYR A 253 -8.30 9.93 3.61
C TYR A 253 -9.51 9.28 4.31
N PHE A 254 -9.30 8.18 5.02
CA PHE A 254 -10.35 7.52 5.80
C PHE A 254 -10.90 8.43 6.91
N CYS A 255 -10.02 9.13 7.62
CA CYS A 255 -10.40 10.02 8.73
C CYS A 255 -10.80 11.45 8.29
N ARG A 256 -10.98 11.73 7.00
CA ARG A 256 -11.15 13.09 6.46
C ARG A 256 -12.25 13.94 7.14
N ASN A 257 -13.34 13.30 7.57
CA ASN A 257 -14.47 13.96 8.21
C ASN A 257 -14.28 14.20 9.72
N PHE A 258 -13.20 13.69 10.32
CA PHE A 258 -12.89 13.77 11.75
C PHE A 258 -11.74 14.75 11.97
N ARG A 259 -11.98 16.03 11.67
CA ARG A 259 -10.98 17.10 11.67
C ARG A 259 -10.22 17.24 13.01
N SER A 260 -10.91 17.00 14.12
CA SER A 260 -10.32 17.03 15.47
C SER A 260 -9.16 16.02 15.64
N LYS A 261 -9.21 14.90 14.90
CA LYS A 261 -8.23 13.81 14.94
C LYS A 261 -7.18 13.94 13.84
N THR A 262 -7.54 14.43 12.66
CA THR A 262 -6.60 14.55 11.54
C THR A 262 -5.63 15.71 11.71
N LEU A 263 -6.07 16.87 12.21
CA LEU A 263 -5.20 18.05 12.34
C LEU A 263 -3.97 17.81 13.23
N PRO A 264 -4.07 17.22 14.44
CA PRO A 264 -2.89 16.92 15.25
C PRO A 264 -1.89 15.99 14.54
N ILE A 265 -2.36 15.04 13.75
CA ILE A 265 -1.51 14.15 12.94
C ILE A 265 -0.79 14.96 11.86
N ILE A 266 -1.50 15.83 11.15
CA ILE A 266 -0.93 16.70 10.12
C ILE A 266 0.17 17.58 10.72
N TYR A 267 -0.14 18.29 11.81
CA TYR A 267 0.81 19.19 12.47
C TYR A 267 2.02 18.47 13.05
N GLY A 268 1.80 17.33 13.71
CA GLY A 268 2.86 16.54 14.34
C GLY A 268 3.84 15.92 13.35
N ASN A 269 3.43 15.67 12.10
CA ASN A 269 4.27 15.04 11.09
C ASN A 269 4.98 16.02 10.16
N TRP A 270 4.56 17.29 10.08
CA TRP A 270 5.08 18.25 9.10
C TRP A 270 6.61 18.31 9.05
N GLN A 271 7.29 18.39 10.20
CA GLN A 271 8.75 18.50 10.23
C GLN A 271 9.45 17.28 9.61
N SER A 272 8.95 16.07 9.88
CA SER A 272 9.47 14.84 9.29
C SER A 272 9.27 14.80 7.78
N ILE A 273 8.10 15.24 7.30
CA ILE A 273 7.79 15.29 5.85
C ILE A 273 8.66 16.35 5.16
N LYS A 274 8.74 17.55 5.72
CA LYS A 274 9.60 18.64 5.25
C LYS A 274 11.06 18.18 5.11
N TYR A 275 11.57 17.46 6.11
CA TYR A 275 12.92 16.91 6.06
C TYR A 275 13.12 16.01 4.84
N LYS A 276 12.17 15.12 4.52
CA LYS A 276 12.29 14.22 3.36
C LYS A 276 12.28 14.94 2.02
N ILE A 277 11.53 16.02 1.89
CA ILE A 277 11.52 16.82 0.65
C ILE A 277 12.80 17.67 0.53
N THR A 278 13.19 18.38 1.58
CA THR A 278 14.38 19.25 1.58
C THR A 278 15.68 18.45 1.43
N ARG A 279 15.72 17.21 1.94
CA ARG A 279 16.80 16.25 1.73
C ARG A 279 17.11 16.02 0.25
N LEU A 280 16.12 15.99 -0.64
CA LEU A 280 16.36 15.79 -2.08
C LEU A 280 17.23 16.90 -2.70
N GLN A 281 17.15 18.11 -2.15
CA GLN A 281 18.03 19.21 -2.57
C GLN A 281 19.42 19.06 -1.96
N ASN A 282 19.51 18.82 -0.66
CA ASN A 282 20.79 18.79 0.08
C ASN A 282 21.65 17.55 -0.27
N GLU A 283 20.99 16.42 -0.54
CA GLU A 283 21.59 15.11 -0.81
C GLU A 283 21.22 14.62 -2.22
N TYR A 284 21.15 15.54 -3.21
CA TYR A 284 20.73 15.20 -4.57
C TYR A 284 21.60 14.10 -5.19
N MET A 285 22.92 14.12 -4.95
CA MET A 285 23.84 13.10 -5.45
C MET A 285 23.56 11.72 -4.84
N ASP A 286 23.18 11.65 -3.57
CA ASP A 286 22.82 10.39 -2.91
C ASP A 286 21.50 9.86 -3.46
N ALA A 287 20.54 10.74 -3.77
CA ALA A 287 19.30 10.38 -4.44
C ALA A 287 19.54 9.82 -5.86
N LEU A 288 20.59 10.26 -6.56
CA LEU A 288 20.98 9.66 -7.84
C LEU A 288 21.56 8.26 -7.68
N MET A 289 22.29 8.00 -6.60
CA MET A 289 22.86 6.67 -6.30
C MET A 289 21.83 5.71 -5.73
N ASN A 290 20.81 6.22 -5.03
CA ASN A 290 19.69 5.46 -4.50
C ASN A 290 18.35 6.08 -4.92
N PRO A 291 17.81 5.69 -6.09
CA PRO A 291 16.60 6.30 -6.65
C PRO A 291 15.36 6.18 -5.77
N ILE A 292 15.33 5.27 -4.76
CA ILE A 292 14.16 5.12 -3.88
C ILE A 292 13.93 6.43 -3.11
N ILE A 293 14.97 7.23 -2.89
CA ILE A 293 14.83 8.56 -2.26
C ILE A 293 13.86 9.44 -3.07
N PHE A 294 13.86 9.37 -4.40
CA PHE A 294 12.86 10.06 -5.23
C PHE A 294 11.45 9.51 -5.01
N LEU A 295 11.31 8.18 -4.89
CA LEU A 295 10.02 7.55 -4.59
C LEU A 295 9.48 7.99 -3.23
N VAL A 296 10.33 8.05 -2.20
CA VAL A 296 9.97 8.59 -0.88
C VAL A 296 9.47 10.03 -1.00
N GLY A 297 10.17 10.87 -1.76
CA GLY A 297 9.73 12.23 -2.07
C GLY A 297 8.37 12.26 -2.77
N ALA A 298 8.15 11.39 -3.75
CA ALA A 298 6.90 11.31 -4.50
C ALA A 298 5.71 10.96 -3.59
N ARG A 299 5.90 10.04 -2.65
CA ARG A 299 4.90 9.66 -1.65
C ARG A 299 4.67 10.77 -0.62
N ALA A 300 5.72 11.43 -0.17
CA ALA A 300 5.61 12.58 0.72
C ALA A 300 4.77 13.72 0.11
N ILE A 301 5.01 14.07 -1.17
CA ILE A 301 4.18 15.04 -1.91
C ILE A 301 2.73 14.58 -2.00
N SER A 302 2.51 13.30 -2.29
CA SER A 302 1.17 12.72 -2.35
C SER A 302 0.44 12.77 -1.02
N VAL A 303 1.12 12.78 0.12
CA VAL A 303 0.49 12.99 1.43
C VAL A 303 0.19 14.47 1.66
N ILE A 304 1.09 15.37 1.28
CA ILE A 304 0.93 16.84 1.43
C ILE A 304 -0.35 17.32 0.73
N THR A 305 -0.75 16.73 -0.40
CA THR A 305 -2.02 17.10 -1.05
C THR A 305 -3.26 16.79 -0.23
N TYR A 306 -3.31 15.63 0.43
CA TYR A 306 -4.40 15.31 1.37
C TYR A 306 -4.33 16.21 2.59
N MET A 307 -3.13 16.55 3.07
CA MET A 307 -3.00 17.54 4.16
C MET A 307 -3.56 18.90 3.75
N ALA A 308 -3.32 19.34 2.51
CA ALA A 308 -3.83 20.60 1.98
C ALA A 308 -5.36 20.61 1.94
N GLU A 309 -5.96 19.52 1.45
CA GLU A 309 -7.41 19.34 1.46
C GLU A 309 -8.00 19.40 2.89
N LEU A 310 -7.36 18.75 3.85
CA LEU A 310 -7.89 18.62 5.21
C LEU A 310 -7.65 19.84 6.11
N SER A 311 -6.61 20.63 5.86
CA SER A 311 -6.20 21.72 6.76
C SER A 311 -6.24 23.12 6.13
N GLY A 312 -6.54 23.24 4.83
CA GLY A 312 -6.71 24.51 4.14
C GLY A 312 -5.46 25.38 4.19
N THR A 313 -5.61 26.62 4.66
CA THR A 313 -4.55 27.66 4.63
C THR A 313 -3.28 27.31 5.42
N PHE A 314 -3.35 26.40 6.39
CA PHE A 314 -2.16 25.95 7.11
C PHE A 314 -1.08 25.43 6.15
N MET A 315 -1.47 24.61 5.17
CA MET A 315 -0.51 23.98 4.26
C MET A 315 0.05 24.94 3.22
N TYR A 316 -0.58 26.08 2.94
CA TYR A 316 -0.04 27.09 2.05
C TYR A 316 1.34 27.58 2.53
N LEU A 317 1.41 28.01 3.81
CA LEU A 317 2.66 28.48 4.40
C LEU A 317 3.72 27.37 4.42
N LYS A 318 3.28 26.14 4.67
CA LYS A 318 4.15 24.96 4.76
C LYS A 318 4.72 24.56 3.41
N VAL A 319 3.92 24.55 2.35
CA VAL A 319 4.39 24.27 0.99
C VAL A 319 5.38 25.35 0.53
N ASN A 320 5.17 26.61 0.91
CA ASN A 320 6.15 27.67 0.60
C ASN A 320 7.52 27.44 1.30
N GLU A 321 7.59 26.70 2.41
CA GLU A 321 8.86 26.34 3.05
C GLU A 321 9.68 25.31 2.24
N ILE A 322 9.04 24.52 1.36
CA ILE A 322 9.69 23.42 0.61
C ILE A 322 9.75 23.65 -0.90
N ILE A 323 9.00 24.63 -1.43
CA ILE A 323 8.87 24.85 -2.87
C ILE A 323 10.21 25.12 -3.55
N THR A 324 11.14 25.84 -2.90
CA THR A 324 12.47 26.10 -3.46
C THR A 324 13.26 24.80 -3.67
N SER A 325 13.17 23.86 -2.72
CA SER A 325 13.78 22.53 -2.85
C SER A 325 13.13 21.73 -3.97
N ILE A 326 11.79 21.77 -4.08
CA ILE A 326 11.05 21.13 -5.18
C ILE A 326 11.51 21.71 -6.53
N SER A 327 11.53 23.03 -6.68
CA SER A 327 11.94 23.71 -7.91
C SER A 327 13.37 23.35 -8.31
N PHE A 328 14.30 23.27 -7.35
CA PHE A 328 15.67 22.83 -7.61
C PHE A 328 15.70 21.40 -8.16
N VAL A 329 15.07 20.45 -7.45
CA VAL A 329 15.08 19.04 -7.85
C VAL A 329 14.41 18.86 -9.20
N MET A 330 13.26 19.51 -9.44
CA MET A 330 12.54 19.45 -10.71
C MET A 330 13.37 19.98 -11.88
N LYS A 331 14.18 21.03 -11.68
CA LYS A 331 15.12 21.56 -12.69
C LYS A 331 16.22 20.56 -13.02
N GLU A 332 16.81 19.92 -12.01
CA GLU A 332 17.89 18.96 -12.23
C GLU A 332 17.39 17.65 -12.84
N THR A 333 16.24 17.13 -12.39
CA THR A 333 15.63 15.92 -12.97
C THR A 333 15.13 16.16 -14.39
N ALA A 334 14.64 17.37 -14.70
CA ALA A 334 14.22 17.73 -16.07
C ALA A 334 15.33 17.58 -17.11
N LYS A 335 16.58 17.90 -16.75
CA LYS A 335 17.75 17.74 -17.62
C LYS A 335 18.02 16.27 -17.98
N LYS A 336 17.62 15.35 -17.10
CA LYS A 336 17.75 13.90 -17.33
C LYS A 336 16.59 13.38 -18.16
N SER A 337 15.36 13.72 -17.80
CA SER A 337 14.16 13.27 -18.51
C SER A 337 14.12 13.72 -19.97
N SER A 338 14.68 14.89 -20.31
CA SER A 338 14.76 15.37 -21.70
C SER A 338 15.65 14.54 -22.62
N LYS A 339 16.61 13.81 -22.05
CA LYS A 339 17.56 12.97 -22.79
C LYS A 339 17.27 11.48 -22.63
N ALA A 340 16.19 11.15 -21.94
CA ALA A 340 15.94 9.79 -21.51
C ALA A 340 15.22 8.97 -22.58
N ASP A 341 15.47 7.68 -22.56
CA ASP A 341 14.75 6.72 -23.38
C ASP A 341 13.34 6.45 -22.81
N PRO A 342 12.47 5.71 -23.53
CA PRO A 342 11.13 5.36 -23.03
C PRO A 342 11.13 4.54 -21.74
N VAL A 343 12.23 3.87 -21.38
CA VAL A 343 12.35 3.07 -20.14
C VAL A 343 12.36 4.00 -18.92
N TYR A 344 12.76 5.26 -19.07
CA TYR A 344 12.73 6.28 -18.02
C TYR A 344 11.36 6.46 -17.37
N CYS A 345 10.26 6.22 -18.09
CA CYS A 345 8.89 6.31 -17.56
C CYS A 345 8.61 5.33 -16.40
N TYR A 346 9.45 4.30 -16.23
CA TYR A 346 9.38 3.36 -15.11
C TYR A 346 10.33 3.72 -13.96
N SER A 347 11.09 4.80 -14.08
CA SER A 347 12.04 5.24 -13.05
C SER A 347 11.33 5.93 -11.87
N GLN A 348 11.93 5.83 -10.70
CA GLN A 348 11.44 6.51 -9.49
C GLN A 348 11.59 8.05 -9.59
N MET A 349 12.53 8.52 -10.41
CA MET A 349 12.69 9.95 -10.73
C MET A 349 11.52 10.47 -11.57
N PHE A 350 11.09 9.71 -12.57
CA PHE A 350 9.88 10.02 -13.33
C PHE A 350 8.65 10.05 -12.43
N GLU A 351 8.50 9.08 -11.52
CA GLU A 351 7.35 9.06 -10.60
C GLU A 351 7.36 10.26 -9.64
N PHE A 352 8.53 10.74 -9.21
CA PHE A 352 8.65 12.01 -8.47
C PHE A 352 8.20 13.21 -9.31
N GLN A 353 8.72 13.36 -10.53
CA GLN A 353 8.34 14.47 -11.41
C GLN A 353 6.83 14.47 -11.69
N LYS A 354 6.28 13.31 -12.01
CA LYS A 354 4.86 13.10 -12.25
C LYS A 354 4.03 13.42 -11.00
N SER A 355 4.45 12.97 -9.82
CA SER A 355 3.77 13.26 -8.55
C SER A 355 3.68 14.76 -8.30
N ILE A 356 4.76 15.53 -8.51
CA ILE A 356 4.71 16.99 -8.38
C ILE A 356 3.69 17.59 -9.36
N LEU A 357 3.80 17.29 -10.65
CA LEU A 357 2.98 17.91 -11.69
C LEU A 357 1.49 17.59 -11.56
N VAL A 358 1.14 16.35 -11.20
CA VAL A 358 -0.25 15.92 -10.94
C VAL A 358 -0.87 16.68 -9.77
N ASN A 359 -0.05 17.07 -8.79
CA ASN A 359 -0.52 17.68 -7.55
C ASN A 359 -0.55 19.22 -7.59
N ILE A 360 0.05 19.87 -8.61
CA ILE A 360 -0.01 21.35 -8.77
C ILE A 360 -1.45 21.86 -8.84
N PRO A 361 -2.36 21.32 -9.69
CA PRO A 361 -3.75 21.77 -9.72
C PRO A 361 -4.46 21.68 -8.37
N ILE A 362 -4.12 20.66 -7.57
CA ILE A 362 -4.68 20.45 -6.23
C ILE A 362 -4.21 21.57 -5.30
N PHE A 363 -2.91 21.91 -5.31
CA PHE A 363 -2.39 23.03 -4.52
C PHE A 363 -3.01 24.36 -4.92
N VAL A 364 -3.13 24.63 -6.23
CA VAL A 364 -3.75 25.85 -6.74
C VAL A 364 -5.19 25.99 -6.25
N LYS A 365 -5.97 24.90 -6.32
CA LYS A 365 -7.35 24.84 -5.82
C LYS A 365 -7.44 25.07 -4.31
N TYR A 366 -6.74 24.28 -3.49
CA TYR A 366 -6.93 24.31 -2.03
C TYR A 366 -6.23 25.48 -1.33
N PHE A 367 -5.26 26.10 -1.99
CA PHE A 367 -4.62 27.32 -1.48
C PHE A 367 -5.26 28.60 -2.03
N ASN A 368 -6.28 28.50 -2.90
CA ASN A 368 -6.90 29.63 -3.58
C ASN A 368 -5.85 30.55 -4.23
N LEU A 369 -4.88 29.96 -4.93
CA LEU A 369 -3.80 30.73 -5.52
C LEU A 369 -4.32 31.56 -6.69
N SER A 370 -4.01 32.84 -6.67
CA SER A 370 -4.19 33.78 -7.78
C SER A 370 -2.96 33.80 -8.68
N CYS A 371 -3.11 34.25 -9.93
CA CYS A 371 -1.99 34.46 -10.85
C CYS A 371 -0.86 35.36 -10.29
N THR A 372 -1.16 36.21 -9.30
CA THR A 372 -0.19 37.16 -8.69
C THR A 372 0.53 36.63 -7.45
N ASP A 373 0.20 35.43 -6.97
CA ASP A 373 0.84 34.87 -5.78
C ASP A 373 2.28 34.38 -6.07
N GLU A 374 3.22 34.69 -5.18
CA GLU A 374 4.62 34.24 -5.29
C GLU A 374 4.73 32.71 -5.44
N LEU A 375 3.82 31.97 -4.78
CA LEU A 375 3.76 30.52 -4.88
C LEU A 375 3.28 30.05 -6.28
N SER A 376 2.34 30.78 -6.89
CA SER A 376 1.88 30.53 -8.27
C SER A 376 3.01 30.71 -9.27
N GLU A 377 3.80 31.77 -9.15
CA GLU A 377 4.96 32.01 -10.02
C GLU A 377 5.97 30.86 -9.94
N LYS A 378 6.24 30.35 -8.72
CA LYS A 378 7.12 29.19 -8.53
C LYS A 378 6.55 27.94 -9.18
N PHE A 379 5.26 27.65 -9.04
CA PHE A 379 4.63 26.52 -9.72
C PHE A 379 4.62 26.69 -11.25
N ALA A 380 4.31 27.87 -11.76
CA ALA A 380 4.36 28.19 -13.19
C ALA A 380 5.78 27.95 -13.74
N SER A 381 6.82 28.41 -13.03
CA SER A 381 8.21 28.19 -13.42
C SER A 381 8.58 26.70 -13.48
N ILE A 382 7.96 25.85 -12.65
CA ILE A 382 8.14 24.39 -12.72
C ILE A 382 7.48 23.85 -13.99
N CYS A 383 6.23 24.22 -14.26
CA CYS A 383 5.48 23.77 -15.43
C CYS A 383 6.18 24.17 -16.75
N GLU A 384 6.67 25.40 -16.85
CA GLU A 384 7.34 25.94 -18.03
C GLU A 384 8.55 25.11 -18.47
N ILE A 385 9.32 24.58 -17.52
CA ILE A 385 10.48 23.71 -17.82
C ILE A 385 10.05 22.52 -18.69
N TYR A 386 8.91 21.93 -18.39
CA TYR A 386 8.42 20.75 -19.10
C TYR A 386 7.64 21.11 -20.36
N ILE A 387 6.90 22.23 -20.36
CA ILE A 387 6.13 22.68 -21.52
C ILE A 387 7.04 23.09 -22.68
N ASN A 388 8.09 23.85 -22.37
CA ASN A 388 8.98 24.46 -23.38
C ASN A 388 9.95 23.45 -24.01
N ASP A 389 10.23 22.34 -23.32
CA ASP A 389 11.13 21.31 -23.80
C ASP A 389 10.35 20.18 -24.51
N LYS A 390 10.45 20.15 -25.84
CA LYS A 390 9.75 19.19 -26.70
C LYS A 390 10.22 17.74 -26.49
N PHE A 391 11.40 17.53 -25.91
CA PHE A 391 11.97 16.20 -25.67
C PHE A 391 11.52 15.58 -24.35
N GLN A 392 10.79 16.33 -23.52
CA GLN A 392 10.24 15.79 -22.30
C GLN A 392 9.20 14.69 -22.59
N PRO A 393 9.10 13.66 -21.74
CA PRO A 393 8.07 12.63 -21.84
C PRO A 393 6.67 13.23 -21.95
N SER A 394 5.84 12.71 -22.87
CA SER A 394 4.51 13.25 -23.17
C SER A 394 3.64 13.41 -21.93
N MET A 395 3.63 12.40 -21.06
CA MET A 395 2.86 12.41 -19.82
C MET A 395 3.25 13.56 -18.87
N LEU A 396 4.55 13.90 -18.76
CA LEU A 396 5.00 15.03 -17.94
C LEU A 396 4.58 16.36 -18.58
N ARG A 397 4.70 16.48 -19.90
CA ARG A 397 4.27 17.67 -20.64
C ARG A 397 2.77 17.91 -20.49
N GLU A 398 1.95 16.88 -20.65
CA GLU A 398 0.50 16.95 -20.48
C GLU A 398 0.12 17.43 -19.06
N LYS A 399 0.74 16.87 -18.02
CA LYS A 399 0.50 17.28 -16.64
C LYS A 399 1.02 18.68 -16.31
N ALA A 400 2.12 19.10 -16.92
CA ALA A 400 2.58 20.47 -16.81
C ALA A 400 1.62 21.47 -17.48
N ILE A 401 1.04 21.13 -18.64
CA ILE A 401 0.01 21.94 -19.30
C ILE A 401 -1.25 22.05 -18.42
N GLU A 402 -1.71 20.94 -17.85
CA GLU A 402 -2.84 20.92 -16.91
C GLU A 402 -2.56 21.80 -15.68
N GLY A 403 -1.37 21.68 -15.10
CA GLY A 403 -0.90 22.54 -14.02
C GLY A 403 -0.90 24.02 -14.40
N MET A 404 -0.34 24.37 -15.55
CA MET A 404 -0.29 25.76 -16.02
C MET A 404 -1.70 26.34 -16.25
N LYS A 405 -2.62 25.57 -16.84
CA LYS A 405 -4.01 25.97 -17.01
C LYS A 405 -4.71 26.25 -15.68
N SER A 406 -4.49 25.38 -14.68
CA SER A 406 -5.09 25.59 -13.35
C SER A 406 -4.63 26.88 -12.68
N ILE A 407 -3.40 27.34 -12.97
CA ILE A 407 -2.85 28.60 -12.47
C ILE A 407 -3.46 29.79 -13.21
N THR A 408 -3.69 29.68 -14.53
CA THR A 408 -4.22 30.79 -15.36
C THR A 408 -5.74 30.94 -15.28
N ASP A 409 -6.47 29.85 -14.99
CA ASP A 409 -7.94 29.83 -14.94
C ASP A 409 -8.48 30.31 -13.57
N ASN A 410 -7.61 30.43 -12.55
CA ASN A 410 -7.88 30.99 -11.22
C ASN A 410 -7.38 32.43 -11.11
#